data_AF-A0A150F6Z3-F1
#
_entry.id   AF-A0A150F6Z3-F1
#
_cell.length_a   1.000
_cell.length_b   1.000
_cell.length_c   1.000
_cell.angle_alpha   90.00
_cell.angle_beta   90.00
_cell.angle_gamma   90.00
#
_symmetry.space_group_name_H-M   'P 1'
#
loop_
_entity.id
_entity.type
_entity.pdbx_description
1 polymer ?
#
loop_
_entity_poly.entity_id
_entity_poly.type
_entity_poly.pdbx_seq_one_letter_code
_entity_poly.pdbx_strand_id
1 'polypeptide(L)' 'MLFIPFIFGLAFVVWGIYRMRTDDGLFGKNRKNKNIFNLLLMGEASGLGQFLGGILFIIIGIVAFIVK' A
#
# COMPACT_ATOMS: atom_id res chain seq x y z
N MET A 1 -1.21 22.77 -6.54
CA MET A 1 -0.63 21.47 -6.99
C MET A 1 -0.05 20.63 -5.86
N LEU A 2 0.43 21.21 -4.75
CA LEU A 2 1.09 20.49 -3.65
C LEU A 2 0.20 19.59 -2.78
N PHE A 3 -1.13 19.70 -2.87
CA PHE A 3 -2.06 18.86 -2.10
C PHE A 3 -2.39 17.51 -2.76
N ILE A 4 -2.11 17.39 -4.06
CA ILE A 4 -2.40 16.20 -4.86
C ILE A 4 -1.66 14.95 -4.32
N PRO A 5 -0.36 15.01 -3.97
CA PRO A 5 0.37 13.85 -3.43
C PRO A 5 -0.23 13.34 -2.13
N PHE A 6 -0.76 14.24 -1.28
CA PHE A 6 -1.36 13.87 0.00
C PHE A 6 -2.72 13.21 -0.17
N ILE A 7 -3.56 13.72 -1.08
CA ILE A 7 -4.89 13.14 -1.37
C ILE A 7 -4.74 11.74 -1.96
N PHE A 8 -3.89 11.60 -3.00
CA PHE A 8 -3.65 10.29 -3.61
C PHE A 8 -2.90 9.33 -2.69
N GLY A 9 -1.93 9.85 -1.92
CA GLY A 9 -1.21 9.07 -0.93
C GLY A 9 -2.12 8.48 0.15
N LEU A 10 -3.00 9.30 0.73
CA LEU A 10 -4.01 8.83 1.69
C LEU A 10 -4.98 7.83 1.07
N ALA A 11 -5.48 8.09 -0.14
CA ALA A 11 -6.35 7.17 -0.85
C ALA A 11 -5.68 5.80 -1.05
N PHE A 12 -4.42 5.78 -1.48
CA PHE A 12 -3.65 4.54 -1.66
C PHE A 12 -3.35 3.81 -0.35
N VAL A 13 -3.05 4.54 0.73
CA VAL A 13 -2.85 3.95 2.06
C VAL A 13 -4.13 3.28 2.56
N VAL A 14 -5.25 4.00 2.54
CA VAL A 14 -6.54 3.48 3.01
C VAL A 14 -7.00 2.30 2.17
N TRP A 15 -6.92 2.42 0.84
CA TRP A 15 -7.29 1.35 -0.08
C TRP A 15 -6.37 0.13 0.01
N GLY A 16 -5.07 0.35 0.20
CA GLY A 16 -4.09 -0.71 0.44
C GLY A 16 -4.39 -1.49 1.72
N ILE A 17 -4.70 -0.80 2.83
CA ILE A 17 -5.11 -1.42 4.10
C ILE A 17 -6.41 -2.22 3.91
N TYR A 18 -7.39 -1.64 3.21
CA TYR A 18 -8.66 -2.32 2.93
C TYR A 18 -8.41 -3.64 2.19
N ARG A 19 -7.62 -3.63 1.11
CA ARG A 19 -7.28 -4.87 0.38
C ARG A 19 -6.47 -5.86 1.20
N MET A 20 -5.54 -5.43 2.04
CA MET A 20 -4.82 -6.36 2.93
C MET A 20 -5.73 -7.09 3.91
N ARG A 21 -6.82 -6.45 4.32
CA ARG A 21 -7.84 -7.05 5.19
C ARG A 21 -8.78 -7.97 4.42
N THR A 22 -9.17 -7.60 3.21
CA THR A 22 -10.12 -8.36 2.40
C THR A 22 -9.48 -9.55 1.67
N ASP A 23 -8.24 -9.40 1.20
CA ASP A 23 -7.56 -10.41 0.38
C ASP A 23 -6.80 -11.46 1.23
N ASP A 24 -6.96 -11.48 2.56
CA ASP A 24 -6.30 -12.40 3.51
C ASP A 24 -4.76 -12.48 3.41
N GLY A 25 -4.12 -11.63 2.59
CA GLY A 25 -2.70 -11.71 2.24
C GLY A 25 -1.73 -11.45 3.39
N LEU A 26 -2.13 -10.62 4.36
CA LEU A 26 -1.31 -10.26 5.54
C LEU A 26 -1.93 -10.71 6.87
N PHE A 27 -3.26 -10.72 6.95
CA PHE A 27 -4.02 -10.97 8.18
C PHE A 27 -4.88 -12.25 8.13
N GLY A 28 -4.79 -13.04 7.05
CA GLY A 28 -5.54 -14.28 6.91
C GLY A 28 -5.13 -15.36 7.90
N LYS A 29 -6.13 -16.11 8.38
CA LYS A 29 -6.07 -17.12 9.45
C LYS A 29 -5.15 -18.33 9.19
N ASN A 30 -4.45 -18.38 8.05
CA ASN A 30 -3.62 -19.53 7.59
C ASN A 30 -2.25 -19.09 7.02
N ARG A 31 -1.41 -18.42 7.83
CA ARG A 31 -0.01 -18.07 7.46
C ARG A 31 0.94 -19.25 7.24
N LYS A 32 0.59 -20.47 7.66
CA LYS A 32 1.56 -21.58 7.76
C LYS A 32 2.06 -22.18 6.44
N ASN A 33 1.45 -21.86 5.28
CA ASN A 33 1.85 -22.49 4.01
C ASN A 33 1.70 -21.60 2.75
N LYS A 34 1.65 -20.27 2.89
CA LYS A 34 1.61 -19.38 1.71
C LYS A 34 3.02 -18.93 1.34
N ASN A 35 3.49 -19.37 0.18
CA ASN A 35 4.79 -19.01 -0.36
C ASN A 35 4.77 -17.58 -0.94
N ILE A 36 5.91 -16.90 -1.01
CA ILE A 36 6.01 -15.51 -1.53
C ILE A 36 5.50 -15.40 -2.98
N PHE A 37 5.69 -16.44 -3.78
CA PHE A 37 5.13 -16.54 -5.13
C PHE A 37 3.59 -16.54 -5.14
N ASN A 38 2.96 -17.15 -4.14
CA ASN A 38 1.50 -17.15 -4.03
C ASN A 38 0.97 -15.76 -3.69
N LEU A 39 1.72 -14.99 -2.88
CA LEU A 39 1.41 -13.60 -2.56
C LEU A 39 1.45 -12.70 -3.81
N LEU A 40 2.45 -12.90 -4.68
CA LEU A 40 2.61 -12.15 -5.93
C LEU A 40 1.60 -12.59 -7.00
N LEU A 41 1.38 -13.89 -7.18
CA LEU A 41 0.53 -14.44 -8.24
C LEU A 41 -0.97 -14.30 -7.94
N MET A 42 -1.39 -14.43 -6.68
CA MET A 42 -2.80 -14.25 -6.30
C MET A 42 -3.22 -12.78 -6.15
N GLY A 43 -2.30 -11.83 -6.39
CA GLY A 43 -2.60 -10.41 -6.24
C GLY A 43 -2.73 -9.96 -4.78
N GLU A 44 -2.50 -10.84 -3.80
CA GLU A 44 -2.51 -10.53 -2.37
C GLU A 44 -1.44 -9.47 -2.01
N ALA A 45 -0.31 -9.46 -2.74
CA ALA A 45 0.75 -8.45 -2.63
C ALA A 45 0.33 -7.06 -3.16
N SER A 46 -0.78 -6.98 -3.90
CA SER A 46 -1.20 -5.74 -4.55
C SER A 46 -1.74 -4.71 -3.55
N GLY A 47 -2.36 -5.15 -2.43
CA GLY A 47 -2.69 -4.28 -1.30
C GLY A 47 -1.44 -3.73 -0.60
N LEU A 48 -0.40 -4.56 -0.45
CA LEU A 48 0.93 -4.19 0.09
C LEU A 48 1.61 -3.12 -0.74
N GLY A 49 1.64 -3.30 -2.06
CA GLY A 49 2.19 -2.31 -2.99
C GLY A 49 1.47 -0.96 -2.90
N GLN A 50 0.14 -0.96 -2.77
CA GLN A 50 -0.64 0.27 -2.65
C GLN A 50 -0.41 1.01 -1.33
N PHE A 51 -0.33 0.29 -0.22
CA PHE A 51 -0.05 0.90 1.07
C PHE A 51 1.37 1.48 1.14
N LEU A 52 2.38 0.69 0.78
CA LEU A 52 3.77 1.14 0.79
C LEU A 52 4.01 2.25 -0.24
N GLY A 53 3.40 2.12 -1.43
CA GLY A 53 3.43 3.15 -2.47
C GLY A 53 2.75 4.44 -2.03
N GLY A 54 1.59 4.35 -1.35
CA GLY A 54 0.89 5.51 -0.79
C GLY A 54 1.72 6.24 0.26
N ILE A 55 2.37 5.51 1.18
CA ILE A 55 3.29 6.08 2.16
C ILE A 55 4.45 6.79 1.45
N LEU A 56 5.08 6.13 0.49
CA LEU A 56 6.20 6.71 -0.27
C LEU A 56 5.78 7.99 -1.01
N PHE A 57 4.57 8.01 -1.57
CA PHE A 57 4.04 9.17 -2.27
C PHE A 57 3.80 10.37 -1.34
N ILE A 58 3.35 10.12 -0.11
CA ILE A 58 3.23 11.14 0.95
C ILE A 58 4.62 11.69 1.29
N ILE A 59 5.61 10.82 1.49
CA ILE A 59 6.99 11.23 1.80
C ILE A 59 7.55 12.11 0.68
N ILE A 60 7.39 11.72 -0.58
CA ILE A 60 7.83 12.52 -1.74
C ILE A 60 7.11 13.88 -1.76
N GLY A 61 5.81 13.91 -1.46
CA GLY A 61 5.06 15.17 -1.32
C GLY A 61 5.62 16.09 -0.24
N ILE A 62 6.02 15.54 0.91
CA ILE A 62 6.66 16.29 1.99
C ILE A 62 8.05 16.79 1.58
N VAL A 63 8.87 15.93 1.00
CA VAL A 63 10.22 16.32 0.53
C VAL A 63 10.11 17.42 -0.52
N ALA A 64 9.21 17.29 -1.50
CA ALA A 64 8.96 18.33 -2.51
C ALA A 64 8.43 19.65 -1.91
N PHE A 65 7.73 19.58 -0.77
CA PHE A 65 7.29 20.78 -0.04
C PHE A 65 8.44 21.46 0.72
N ILE A 66 9.37 20.69 1.26
CA ILE A 66 10.53 21.19 2.02
C ILE A 66 11.63 21.72 1.10
N VAL A 67 11.91 21.00 0.01
CA VAL A 67 12.97 21.32 -0.97
C VAL A 67 12.59 22.51 -1.86
N LYS A 68 11.34 22.99 -1.77
CA LYS A 68 10.75 24.08 -2.54
C LYS A 68 11.76 25.14 -3.02
#